data_AF-A0A3C1BVZ1-F1
#
_entry.id   AF-A0A3C1BVZ1-F1
#
_cell.length_a   1.000
_cell.length_b   1.000
_cell.length_c   1.000
_cell.angle_alpha   90.00
_cell.angle_beta   90.00
_cell.angle_gamma   90.00
#
_symmetry.space_group_name_H-M   'P 1'
#
loop_
_entity.id
_entity.type
_entity.pdbx_description
1 polymer ?
#
loop_
_entity_poly.entity_id
_entity_poly.type
_entity_poly.pdbx_seq_one_letter_code
_entity_poly.pdbx_strand_id
1 'polypeptide(L)'
;DIYLNIAGGIKITETSADLAVCAAIISSFREKPVRTDTVFIGEVGLTGETRNVANVKNRLTEAVKFGVKRAYLPEKIDFDGKLDIIPVKNISDFLDKF
;
A
#
# COMPACT_ATOMS: atom_id res chain seq x y z
N ASP A 1 17.28 -5.56 -14.47
CA ASP A 1 17.54 -4.44 -13.55
C ASP A 1 16.26 -3.83 -13.05
N ILE A 2 16.26 -3.32 -11.81
CA ILE A 2 15.09 -2.67 -11.20
C ILE A 2 15.47 -1.20 -10.98
N TYR A 3 14.67 -0.31 -11.55
CA TYR A 3 14.76 1.13 -11.32
C TYR A 3 13.50 1.56 -10.58
N LEU A 4 13.68 2.20 -9.42
CA LEU A 4 12.59 2.70 -8.59
C LEU A 4 12.76 4.20 -8.39
N ASN A 5 11.68 4.96 -8.57
CA ASN A 5 11.64 6.40 -8.35
C ASN A 5 10.42 6.77 -7.50
N ILE A 6 10.58 7.79 -6.68
CA ILE A 6 9.49 8.42 -5.93
C ILE A 6 9.13 9.70 -6.68
N ALA A 7 7.91 9.75 -7.21
CA ALA A 7 7.43 10.91 -7.95
C ALA A 7 7.50 12.19 -7.10
N GLY A 8 7.85 13.30 -7.74
CA GLY A 8 8.00 14.60 -7.07
C GLY A 8 9.32 14.79 -6.32
N GLY A 9 10.28 13.85 -6.41
CA GLY A 9 11.58 13.97 -5.76
C GLY A 9 11.52 13.89 -4.23
N ILE A 10 10.43 13.32 -3.70
CA ILE A 10 10.21 13.18 -2.27
C ILE A 10 11.13 12.08 -1.73
N LYS A 11 11.76 12.36 -0.58
CA LYS A 11 12.54 11.35 0.15
C LYS A 11 11.64 10.68 1.19
N ILE A 12 11.46 9.37 1.07
CA ILE A 12 10.75 8.56 2.06
C ILE A 12 11.79 8.00 3.04
N THR A 13 11.58 8.25 4.33
CA THR A 13 12.47 7.79 5.42
C THR A 13 11.71 6.94 6.45
N GLU A 14 10.52 6.46 6.11
CA GLU A 14 9.66 5.67 6.99
C GLU A 14 9.31 4.32 6.36
N THR A 15 9.02 3.34 7.20
CA THR A 15 8.69 1.97 6.79
C THR A 15 7.27 1.82 6.23
N SER A 16 6.40 2.82 6.40
CA SER A 16 5.00 2.68 5.97
C SER A 16 4.78 2.62 4.46
N ALA A 17 5.80 3.00 3.69
CA ALA A 17 5.78 2.94 2.24
C ALA A 17 6.26 1.60 1.68
N ASP A 18 6.77 0.68 2.49
CA ASP A 18 7.35 -0.57 2.02
C ASP A 18 6.35 -1.37 1.18
N LEU A 19 5.11 -1.49 1.66
CA LEU A 19 4.05 -2.18 0.91
C LEU A 19 3.74 -1.50 -0.43
N ALA A 20 3.80 -0.17 -0.50
CA ALA A 20 3.59 0.58 -1.74
C ALA A 20 4.73 0.35 -2.75
N VAL A 21 5.97 0.30 -2.25
CA VAL A 21 7.16 -0.03 -3.06
C VAL A 21 7.06 -1.45 -3.60
N CYS A 22 6.71 -2.42 -2.76
CA CYS A 22 6.49 -3.80 -3.19
C CYS A 22 5.36 -3.90 -4.24
N ALA A 23 4.24 -3.20 -4.02
CA ALA A 23 3.14 -3.15 -4.99
C ALA A 23 3.58 -2.58 -6.35
N ALA A 24 4.39 -1.51 -6.36
CA ALA A 24 4.91 -0.92 -7.59
C ALA A 24 5.83 -1.90 -8.36
N ILE A 25 6.72 -2.59 -7.65
CA ILE A 25 7.62 -3.60 -8.24
C ILE A 25 6.80 -4.77 -8.81
N ILE A 26 5.81 -5.28 -8.05
CA ILE A 26 4.96 -6.40 -8.50
C ILE A 26 4.13 -6.00 -9.72
N SER A 27 3.55 -4.79 -9.71
CA SER A 27 2.79 -4.25 -10.83
C SER A 27 3.65 -4.15 -12.09
N SER A 28 4.87 -3.63 -11.97
CA SER A 28 5.85 -3.56 -13.06
C SER A 28 6.24 -4.95 -13.56
N PHE A 29 6.49 -5.90 -12.66
CA PHE A 29 6.91 -7.25 -13.02
C PHE A 29 5.81 -8.05 -13.73
N ARG A 30 4.55 -7.83 -13.36
CA ARG A 30 3.39 -8.54 -13.94
C ARG A 30 2.72 -7.81 -15.10
N GLU A 31 3.23 -6.63 -15.47
CA GLU A 31 2.63 -5.75 -16.49
C GLU A 31 1.13 -5.48 -16.24
N LYS A 32 0.73 -5.43 -14.96
CA LYS A 32 -0.67 -5.23 -14.57
C LYS A 32 -0.81 -3.93 -13.78
N PRO A 33 -1.57 -2.94 -14.29
CA PRO A 33 -1.67 -1.65 -13.63
C PRO A 33 -2.45 -1.77 -12.32
N VAL A 34 -2.01 -1.00 -11.33
CA VAL A 34 -2.77 -0.77 -10.11
C VAL A 34 -3.91 0.22 -10.41
N ARG A 35 -5.06 0.04 -9.76
CA ARG A 35 -6.13 1.04 -9.80
C ARG A 35 -5.63 2.39 -9.27
N THR A 36 -5.99 3.46 -9.96
CA THR A 36 -5.53 4.83 -9.65
C THR A 36 -6.11 5.40 -8.34
N ASP A 37 -7.20 4.82 -7.83
CA ASP A 37 -7.88 5.22 -6.60
C ASP A 37 -7.47 4.39 -5.38
N THR A 38 -6.25 3.85 -5.38
CA THR A 38 -5.75 2.91 -4.38
C THR A 38 -4.54 3.45 -3.62
N VAL A 39 -4.50 3.22 -2.31
CA VAL A 39 -3.32 3.45 -1.45
C VAL A 39 -2.84 2.13 -0.82
N PHE A 40 -1.53 2.01 -0.61
CA PHE A 40 -0.90 0.91 0.11
C PHE A 40 -0.16 1.49 1.31
N ILE A 41 -0.42 0.96 2.49
CA ILE A 41 0.21 1.44 3.73
C ILE A 41 0.58 0.24 4.56
N GLY A 42 1.88 0.07 4.84
CA GLY A 42 2.36 -1.03 5.67
C GLY A 42 3.86 -1.20 5.57
N GLU A 43 4.45 -1.66 6.66
CA GLU A 43 5.85 -2.10 6.72
C GLU A 43 5.94 -3.55 6.23
N VAL A 44 7.06 -3.89 5.58
CA VAL A 44 7.30 -5.24 5.06
C VAL A 44 8.51 -5.83 5.78
N GLY A 45 8.32 -6.97 6.44
CA GLY A 45 9.42 -7.73 7.00
C GLY A 45 10.11 -8.61 5.97
N LEU A 46 11.29 -9.12 6.34
CA LEU A 46 12.11 -9.94 5.45
C LEU A 46 11.45 -11.26 5.07
N THR A 47 10.49 -11.75 5.86
CA THR A 47 9.71 -12.97 5.53
C THR A 47 8.47 -12.67 4.68
N GLY A 48 8.32 -11.41 4.25
CA GLY A 48 7.21 -10.94 3.43
C GLY A 48 5.95 -10.60 4.22
N GLU A 49 5.98 -10.73 5.56
CA GLU A 49 4.87 -10.35 6.42
C GLU A 49 4.70 -8.83 6.44
N THR A 50 3.45 -8.37 6.40
CA THR A 50 3.13 -6.96 6.47
C THR A 50 2.76 -6.58 7.89
N ARG A 51 3.30 -5.46 8.38
CA ARG A 51 3.13 -4.98 9.77
C ARG A 51 2.48 -3.62 9.82
N ASN A 52 1.69 -3.41 10.88
CA ASN A 52 1.05 -2.14 11.17
C ASN A 52 2.05 -1.01 11.35
N VAL A 53 1.60 0.19 11.00
CA VAL A 53 2.41 1.42 11.06
C VAL A 53 1.69 2.47 11.89
N ALA A 54 2.41 3.51 12.30
CA ALA A 54 1.82 4.60 13.07
C ALA A 54 0.80 5.41 12.22
N ASN A 55 -0.23 5.91 12.89
CA ASN A 55 -1.18 6.90 12.38
C ASN A 55 -1.96 6.47 11.12
N VAL A 56 -2.27 5.18 10.93
CA VAL A 56 -3.01 4.67 9.76
C VAL A 56 -4.32 5.44 9.53
N LYS A 57 -5.14 5.65 10.59
CA LYS A 57 -6.41 6.38 10.45
C LYS A 57 -6.22 7.79 9.89
N ASN A 58 -5.21 8.53 10.36
CA ASN A 58 -4.94 9.88 9.85
C ASN A 58 -4.48 9.85 8.39
N ARG A 59 -3.64 8.88 8.01
CA ARG A 59 -3.20 8.68 6.62
C ARG A 59 -4.38 8.36 5.70
N LEU A 60 -5.32 7.52 6.14
CA LEU A 60 -6.53 7.23 5.38
C LEU A 60 -7.44 8.44 5.24
N THR A 61 -7.61 9.23 6.31
CA THR A 61 -8.37 10.48 6.25
C THR A 61 -7.81 11.44 5.18
N GLU A 62 -6.48 11.60 5.11
CA GLU A 62 -5.87 12.40 4.05
C GLU A 62 -6.04 11.75 2.67
N ALA A 63 -5.82 10.44 2.54
CA ALA A 63 -5.97 9.72 1.28
C ALA A 63 -7.38 9.88 0.68
N VAL A 64 -8.42 9.78 1.50
CA VAL A 64 -9.82 9.93 1.06
C VAL A 64 -10.10 11.35 0.56
N LYS A 65 -9.50 12.39 1.14
CA LYS A 65 -9.63 13.77 0.63
C LYS A 65 -9.09 13.91 -0.80
N PHE A 66 -8.11 13.10 -1.17
CA PHE A 66 -7.54 13.03 -2.52
C PHE A 66 -8.24 12.00 -3.43
N GLY A 67 -9.39 11.47 -3.02
CA GLY A 67 -10.23 10.60 -3.87
C GLY A 67 -9.85 9.12 -3.85
N VAL A 68 -9.03 8.68 -2.88
CA VAL A 68 -8.76 7.24 -2.67
C VAL A 68 -10.04 6.53 -2.24
N LYS A 69 -10.33 5.40 -2.91
CA LYS A 69 -11.49 4.55 -2.66
C LYS A 69 -11.13 3.16 -2.15
N ARG A 70 -9.87 2.77 -2.26
CA ARG A 70 -9.36 1.47 -1.81
C ARG A 70 -8.05 1.62 -1.05
N ALA A 71 -7.93 0.89 0.05
CA ALA A 71 -6.70 0.84 0.85
C ALA A 71 -6.27 -0.61 1.09
N TYR A 72 -5.01 -0.91 0.81
CA TYR A 72 -4.38 -2.16 1.21
C TYR A 72 -3.57 -1.94 2.49
N LEU A 73 -3.90 -2.71 3.53
CA LEU A 73 -3.36 -2.57 4.88
C LEU A 73 -2.94 -3.95 5.45
N PRO A 74 -2.03 -4.01 6.43
CA PRO A 74 -1.68 -5.23 7.17
C PRO A 74 -2.89 -5.94 7.80
N GLU A 75 -3.87 -5.16 8.24
CA GLU A 75 -5.09 -5.65 8.86
C GLU A 75 -6.30 -4.80 8.50
N LYS A 76 -7.49 -5.37 8.68
CA LYS A 76 -8.74 -4.65 8.47
C LYS A 76 -8.99 -3.76 9.68
N ILE A 77 -9.26 -2.48 9.42
CA ILE A 77 -9.66 -1.53 10.45
C ILE A 77 -11.06 -1.01 10.16
N ASP A 78 -11.78 -0.63 11.21
CA ASP A 78 -13.03 0.11 11.05
C ASP A 78 -12.71 1.58 10.74
N PHE A 79 -13.00 1.98 9.52
CA PHE A 79 -12.78 3.31 8.99
C PHE A 79 -13.83 3.56 7.91
N ASP A 80 -14.47 4.74 7.98
CA ASP A 80 -15.49 5.28 7.07
C ASP A 80 -15.99 4.29 6.00
N GLY A 81 -17.22 3.79 6.15
CA GLY A 81 -17.78 2.64 5.42
C GLY A 81 -17.88 2.77 3.89
N LYS A 82 -17.29 3.82 3.31
CA LYS A 82 -17.12 4.08 1.88
C LYS A 82 -15.74 3.71 1.35
N LEU A 83 -14.76 3.41 2.22
CA LEU A 83 -13.42 2.99 1.82
C LEU A 83 -13.33 1.46 1.76
N ASP A 84 -12.94 0.91 0.61
CA ASP A 84 -12.71 -0.52 0.41
C ASP A 84 -11.36 -0.93 1.01
N ILE A 85 -11.38 -1.53 2.21
CA ILE A 85 -10.17 -1.93 2.93
C ILE A 85 -9.88 -3.41 2.69
N ILE A 86 -8.75 -3.66 2.02
CA ILE A 86 -8.28 -5.00 1.68
C ILE A 86 -7.10 -5.36 2.60
N PRO A 87 -7.27 -6.31 3.54
CA PRO A 87 -6.16 -6.78 4.34
C PRO A 87 -5.20 -7.61 3.49
N VAL A 88 -3.91 -7.34 3.66
CA VAL A 88 -2.76 -8.08 3.12
C VAL A 88 -1.98 -8.49 4.35
N LYS A 89 -1.77 -9.78 4.60
CA LYS A 89 -0.95 -10.23 5.74
C LYS A 89 0.47 -10.57 5.31
N ASN A 90 0.61 -10.98 4.05
CA ASN A 90 1.88 -11.27 3.42
C ASN A 90 1.88 -10.74 1.99
N ILE A 91 3.04 -10.36 1.47
CA ILE A 91 3.19 -9.92 0.07
C ILE A 91 2.76 -11.00 -0.92
N SER A 92 2.90 -12.28 -0.58
CA SER A 92 2.38 -13.36 -1.42
C SER A 92 0.87 -13.26 -1.64
N ASP A 93 0.09 -12.82 -0.64
CA ASP A 93 -1.36 -12.56 -0.80
C ASP A 93 -1.64 -11.52 -1.90
N PHE A 94 -0.69 -10.61 -2.12
CA PHE A 94 -0.80 -9.56 -3.12
C PHE A 94 -0.70 -10.11 -4.54
N LEU A 95 0.05 -11.20 -4.73
CA LEU A 95 0.16 -11.88 -6.02
C LEU A 95 -1.19 -12.50 -6.42
N ASP A 96 -1.96 -12.99 -5.46
CA ASP A 96 -3.23 -13.66 -5.72
C ASP A 96 -4.41 -12.67 -5.82
N LYS A 97 -4.32 -11.52 -5.14
CA LYS A 97 -5.39 -10.52 -5.07
C LYS A 97 -5.36 -9.47 -6.19
N PHE A 98 -4.37 -9.53 -7.07
CA PHE A 98 -4.25 -8.66 -8.24
C PHE A 98 -5.08 -9.14 -9.40
#